data_AF-H3CIF9-F1
#
_entry.id   AF-H3CIF9-F1
#
_cell.length_a   1.000
_cell.length_b   1.000
_cell.length_c   1.000
_cell.angle_alpha   90.00
_cell.angle_beta   90.00
_cell.angle_gamma   90.00
#
_symmetry.space_group_name_H-M   'P 1'
#
loop_
_entity.id
_entity.type
_entity.pdbx_description
1 polymer ?
#
loop_
_entity_poly.entity_id
_entity_poly.type
_entity_poly.pdbx_seq_one_letter_code
_entity_poly.pdbx_strand_id
1 'polypeptide(L)'
;MPQFGLRDNLIRCELLKNEEQYTYLEDFSFFLGTYNVNGQMPKESLRPWLSCTLNPPDLYCVGFQELDLSKEVFFFSDTPKEPEWTKAVSEALHPDAKYALVRN
;
A
#
# COMPACT_ATOMS: atom_id res chain seq x y z
N MET A 1 -37.92 21.28 -13.82
CA MET A 1 -36.53 21.00 -13.40
C MET A 1 -36.31 19.50 -13.48
N PRO A 2 -35.24 18.99 -14.09
CA PRO A 2 -35.08 17.55 -14.25
C PRO A 2 -34.75 16.91 -12.89
N GLN A 3 -35.59 15.98 -12.46
CA GLN A 3 -35.50 15.24 -11.19
C GLN A 3 -34.56 14.02 -11.32
N PHE A 4 -33.38 14.20 -11.91
CA PHE A 4 -32.44 13.08 -12.11
C PHE A 4 -31.44 13.04 -10.96
N GLY A 5 -31.55 12.00 -10.13
CA GLY A 5 -30.63 11.70 -9.02
C GLY A 5 -31.32 11.47 -7.66
N LEU A 6 -32.55 11.97 -7.44
CA LEU A 6 -33.24 11.76 -6.15
C LEU A 6 -33.57 10.28 -5.89
N ARG A 7 -34.02 9.56 -6.93
CA ARG A 7 -34.30 8.13 -6.85
C ARG A 7 -33.02 7.33 -6.57
N ASP A 8 -31.95 7.58 -7.31
CA ASP A 8 -30.71 6.84 -7.19
C ASP A 8 -30.03 7.10 -5.83
N ASN A 9 -30.10 8.34 -5.34
CA ASN A 9 -29.65 8.69 -3.99
C ASN A 9 -30.49 8.00 -2.92
N LEU A 10 -31.82 7.93 -3.08
CA LEU A 10 -32.68 7.22 -2.14
C LEU A 10 -32.35 5.72 -2.10
N ILE A 11 -32.16 5.10 -3.26
CA ILE A 11 -31.76 3.69 -3.36
C ILE A 11 -30.39 3.48 -2.69
N ARG A 12 -29.41 4.33 -2.97
CA ARG A 12 -28.08 4.24 -2.35
C ARG A 12 -28.14 4.38 -0.84
N CYS A 13 -28.90 5.34 -0.33
CA CYS A 13 -29.10 5.52 1.12
C CYS A 13 -29.75 4.28 1.76
N GLU A 14 -30.73 3.68 1.09
CA GLU A 14 -31.40 2.50 1.62
C GLU A 14 -30.52 1.27 1.59
N LEU A 15 -29.67 1.11 0.56
CA LEU A 15 -28.66 0.06 0.53
C LEU A 15 -27.68 0.23 1.70
N LEU A 16 -27.10 1.42 1.89
CA LEU A 16 -26.15 1.70 2.97
C LEU A 16 -26.72 1.43 4.37
N LYS A 17 -28.01 1.73 4.62
CA LYS A 17 -28.64 1.42 5.91
C LYS A 17 -28.79 -0.09 6.16
N ASN A 18 -28.87 -0.87 5.09
CA ASN A 18 -29.07 -2.32 5.14
C ASN A 18 -27.77 -3.07 4.82
N GLU A 19 -26.60 -2.42 4.93
CA GLU A 19 -25.29 -2.98 4.61
C GLU A 19 -25.06 -4.34 5.27
N GLU A 20 -25.40 -4.46 6.55
CA GLU A 20 -25.26 -5.69 7.33
C GLU A 20 -26.04 -6.90 6.77
N GLN A 21 -27.05 -6.68 5.92
CA GLN A 21 -27.82 -7.77 5.31
C GLN A 21 -27.09 -8.44 4.15
N TYR A 22 -26.08 -7.78 3.59
CA TYR A 22 -25.35 -8.26 2.40
C TYR A 22 -23.82 -8.17 2.54
N THR A 23 -23.31 -7.75 3.70
CA THR A 23 -21.88 -7.78 4.03
C THR A 23 -21.59 -8.70 5.21
N TYR A 24 -20.31 -9.01 5.40
CA TYR A 24 -19.80 -9.73 6.56
C TYR A 24 -18.45 -9.13 6.97
N LEU A 25 -18.07 -9.36 8.21
CA LEU A 25 -16.74 -9.00 8.71
C LEU A 25 -15.78 -10.14 8.40
N GLU A 26 -14.62 -9.78 7.84
CA GLU A 26 -13.51 -10.68 7.57
C GLU A 26 -12.24 -10.03 8.09
N ASP A 27 -11.44 -10.80 8.82
CA ASP A 27 -10.18 -10.33 9.37
C ASP A 27 -9.10 -10.43 8.30
N PHE A 28 -8.38 -9.33 8.09
CA PHE A 28 -7.22 -9.26 7.21
C PHE A 28 -5.98 -8.88 8.00
N SER A 29 -4.85 -9.43 7.60
CA SER A 29 -3.54 -9.19 8.20
C SER A 29 -2.78 -8.07 7.47
N PHE A 30 -2.35 -7.06 8.23
CA PHE A 30 -1.63 -5.91 7.70
C PHE A 30 -0.22 -5.87 8.28
N PHE A 31 0.78 -5.86 7.40
CA PHE A 31 2.15 -5.55 7.77
C PHE A 31 2.40 -4.05 7.61
N LEU A 32 2.83 -3.39 8.69
CA LEU A 32 3.17 -1.97 8.70
C LEU A 32 4.66 -1.82 8.97
N GLY A 33 5.38 -1.18 8.04
CA GLY A 33 6.82 -0.99 8.13
C GLY A 33 7.22 0.44 7.82
N THR A 34 8.21 0.95 8.55
CA THR A 34 8.88 2.21 8.23
C THR A 34 10.39 2.04 8.23
N TYR A 35 11.09 2.68 7.30
CA TYR A 35 12.55 2.64 7.26
C TYR A 35 13.17 3.96 6.78
N ASN A 36 14.02 4.55 7.62
CA ASN A 36 14.92 5.63 7.20
C ASN A 36 16.15 5.03 6.53
N VAL A 37 16.32 5.31 5.24
CA VAL A 37 17.38 4.73 4.42
C VAL A 37 18.56 5.67 4.20
N ASN A 38 18.52 6.89 4.78
CA ASN A 38 19.62 7.86 4.77
C ASN A 38 20.26 8.05 3.37
N GLY A 39 19.41 8.21 2.36
CA GLY A 39 19.77 8.40 0.95
C GLY A 39 20.49 7.22 0.31
N GLN A 40 20.56 6.04 0.94
CA GLN A 40 21.28 4.88 0.42
C GLN A 40 20.43 4.07 -0.56
N MET A 41 21.11 3.34 -1.45
CA MET A 41 20.51 2.29 -2.27
C MET A 41 20.28 1.03 -1.43
N PRO A 42 19.33 0.14 -1.80
CA PRO A 42 19.17 -1.14 -1.12
C PRO A 42 20.41 -2.02 -1.40
N LYS A 43 21.26 -2.21 -0.38
CA LYS A 43 22.48 -3.03 -0.47
C LYS A 43 22.29 -4.46 0.03
N GLU A 44 21.27 -4.68 0.86
CA GLU A 44 21.00 -5.94 1.54
C GLU A 44 19.56 -6.39 1.25
N SER A 45 19.30 -7.69 1.42
CA SER A 45 17.95 -8.22 1.28
C SER A 45 17.05 -7.72 2.39
N LEU A 46 15.84 -7.25 2.04
CA LEU A 46 14.83 -6.83 3.00
C LEU A 46 14.02 -8.00 3.58
N ARG A 47 14.29 -9.26 3.18
CA ARG A 47 13.54 -10.44 3.64
C ARG A 47 13.53 -10.61 5.17
N PRO A 48 14.64 -10.39 5.91
CA PRO A 48 14.61 -10.47 7.37
C PRO A 48 13.64 -9.49 8.02
N TRP A 49 13.30 -8.41 7.32
CA TRP A 49 12.32 -7.42 7.77
C TRP A 49 10.90 -7.72 7.26
N LEU A 50 10.73 -7.93 5.96
CA LEU A 50 9.42 -8.00 5.31
C LEU A 50 8.80 -9.40 5.28
N SER A 51 9.62 -10.45 5.39
CA SER A 51 9.20 -11.86 5.43
C SER A 51 9.45 -12.49 6.81
N CYS A 52 9.32 -11.72 7.88
CA CYS A 52 9.57 -12.19 9.24
C CYS A 52 8.36 -12.88 9.89
N THR A 53 7.18 -12.79 9.28
CA THR A 53 5.95 -13.41 9.77
C THR A 53 5.87 -14.87 9.34
N LEU A 54 5.14 -15.69 10.12
CA LEU A 54 4.92 -17.10 9.78
C LEU A 54 3.96 -17.27 8.59
N ASN A 55 2.90 -16.46 8.56
CA ASN A 55 1.92 -16.44 7.48
C ASN A 55 2.11 -15.18 6.62
N PRO A 56 1.79 -15.24 5.32
CA PRO A 56 1.83 -14.07 4.45
C PRO A 56 0.80 -13.03 4.90
N PRO A 57 1.19 -11.75 5.10
CA PRO A 57 0.24 -10.66 5.29
C PRO A 57 -0.62 -10.46 4.04
N ASP A 58 -1.88 -10.08 4.22
CA ASP A 58 -2.80 -9.75 3.13
C ASP A 58 -2.46 -8.39 2.49
N LEU A 59 -1.98 -7.45 3.31
CA LEU A 59 -1.58 -6.12 2.86
C LEU A 59 -0.27 -5.66 3.50
N TYR A 60 0.59 -5.03 2.70
CA TYR A 60 1.81 -4.37 3.15
C TYR A 60 1.69 -2.85 3.00
N CYS A 61 1.88 -2.12 4.09
CA CYS A 61 2.11 -0.68 4.08
C CYS A 61 3.56 -0.41 4.48
N VAL A 62 4.39 -0.04 3.51
CA VAL A 62 5.81 0.26 3.75
C VAL A 62 6.08 1.72 3.43
N GLY A 63 6.57 2.47 4.42
CA GLY A 63 6.97 3.86 4.27
C GLY A 63 8.49 4.01 4.37
N PHE A 64 9.07 4.84 3.50
CA PHE A 64 10.50 5.19 3.55
C PHE A 64 10.69 6.66 3.94
N GLN A 65 11.76 6.94 4.70
CA GLN A 65 12.22 8.30 4.99
C GLN A 65 13.63 8.51 4.42
N GLU A 66 13.95 9.76 4.10
CA GLU A 66 15.26 10.15 3.56
C GLU A 66 15.64 9.30 2.33
N LEU A 67 14.68 8.94 1.48
CA LEU A 67 14.91 8.07 0.32
C LEU A 67 15.98 8.66 -0.60
N ASP A 68 15.88 9.97 -0.84
CA ASP A 68 16.85 10.74 -1.59
C ASP A 68 17.17 12.03 -0.83
N LEU A 69 18.45 12.28 -0.62
CA LEU A 69 18.97 13.47 0.08
C LEU A 69 19.55 14.50 -0.91
N SER A 70 19.46 14.23 -2.22
CA SER A 70 19.90 15.18 -3.24
C SER A 70 18.99 16.41 -3.28
N LYS A 71 19.58 17.57 -3.54
CA LYS A 71 18.81 18.82 -3.67
C LYS A 71 17.87 18.79 -4.88
N GLU A 72 18.15 17.96 -5.88
CA GLU A 72 17.39 17.85 -7.12
C GLU A 72 15.98 17.29 -6.85
N VAL A 73 15.84 16.35 -5.93
CA VAL A 73 14.53 15.77 -5.56
C VAL A 73 13.65 16.76 -4.78
N PHE A 74 14.26 17.78 -4.16
CA PHE A 74 13.50 18.88 -3.57
C PHE A 74 12.80 19.73 -4.65
N PHE A 75 13.34 19.78 -5.86
CA PHE A 75 12.79 20.55 -6.99
C PHE A 75 12.00 19.70 -7.99
N PHE A 76 12.34 18.40 -8.12
CA PHE A 76 11.72 17.45 -9.04
C PHE A 76 11.23 16.22 -8.29
N SER A 77 9.97 15.83 -8.47
CA SER A 77 9.35 14.73 -7.72
C SER A 77 9.90 13.32 -8.04
N ASP A 78 10.73 13.19 -9.08
CA ASP A 78 11.22 11.91 -9.56
C ASP A 78 12.66 11.64 -9.08
N THR A 79 12.86 10.53 -8.37
CA THR A 79 14.17 10.00 -8.00
C THR A 79 14.39 8.62 -8.62
N PRO A 80 15.59 8.30 -9.14
CA PRO A 80 15.92 6.95 -9.59
C PRO A 80 15.93 5.93 -8.43
N LYS A 81 15.90 6.38 -7.17
CA LYS A 81 15.91 5.49 -5.99
C LYS A 81 14.56 4.85 -5.72
N GLU A 82 13.45 5.48 -6.08
CA GLU A 82 12.10 4.93 -5.89
C GLU A 82 11.92 3.57 -6.60
N PRO A 83 12.20 3.41 -7.92
CA PRO A 83 12.03 2.13 -8.59
C PRO A 83 12.95 1.04 -8.01
N GLU A 84 14.15 1.39 -7.56
CA GLU A 84 15.08 0.42 -6.96
C GLU A 84 14.59 -0.08 -5.59
N TRP A 85 14.14 0.82 -4.71
CA TRP A 85 13.55 0.42 -3.43
C TRP A 85 12.22 -0.33 -3.61
N THR A 86 11.40 0.08 -4.58
CA THR A 86 10.16 -0.64 -4.94
C THR A 86 10.46 -2.08 -5.38
N LYS A 87 11.49 -2.27 -6.22
CA LYS A 87 11.95 -3.59 -6.64
C LYS A 87 12.46 -4.41 -5.44
N ALA A 88 13.30 -3.82 -4.60
CA ALA A 88 13.86 -4.50 -3.43
C ALA A 88 12.78 -4.95 -2.44
N VAL A 89 11.74 -4.13 -2.22
CA VAL A 89 10.55 -4.50 -1.44
C VAL A 89 9.84 -5.68 -2.10
N SER A 90 9.54 -5.57 -3.40
CA SER A 90 8.79 -6.60 -4.15
C SER A 90 9.46 -7.98 -4.11
N GLU A 91 10.80 -8.02 -4.17
CA GLU A 91 11.59 -9.27 -4.11
C GLU A 91 11.70 -9.88 -2.69
N ALA A 92 11.33 -9.09 -1.67
CA ALA A 92 11.48 -9.42 -0.26
C ALA A 92 10.15 -9.67 0.48
N LEU A 93 9.01 -9.51 -0.19
CA LEU A 93 7.70 -9.88 0.35
C LEU A 93 7.60 -11.39 0.62
N HIS A 94 6.63 -11.77 1.45
CA HIS A 94 6.47 -13.16 1.89
C HIS A 94 6.39 -14.14 0.71
N PRO A 95 7.23 -15.19 0.66
CA PRO A 95 7.38 -16.04 -0.52
C PRO A 95 6.14 -16.88 -0.86
N ASP A 96 5.30 -17.15 0.14
CA ASP A 96 4.11 -18.00 0.00
C ASP A 96 2.89 -17.28 -0.59
N ALA A 97 3.03 -16.00 -0.95
CA ALA A 97 1.97 -15.22 -1.58
C ALA A 97 2.47 -14.42 -2.79
N LYS A 98 1.54 -14.04 -3.66
CA LYS A 98 1.81 -13.16 -4.80
C LYS A 98 1.17 -11.81 -4.55
N TYR A 99 1.98 -10.77 -4.64
CA TYR A 99 1.58 -9.42 -4.34
C TYR A 99 1.51 -8.56 -5.61
N ALA A 100 0.58 -7.61 -5.60
CA ALA A 100 0.47 -6.57 -6.61
C ALA A 100 0.76 -5.21 -5.97
N LEU A 101 1.54 -4.38 -6.65
CA LEU A 101 1.73 -2.99 -6.24
C LEU A 101 0.48 -2.19 -6.59
N VAL A 102 -0.13 -1.57 -5.58
CA VAL A 102 -1.23 -0.63 -5.76
C VAL A 102 -0.64 0.78 -5.88
N ARG A 103 -0.84 1.43 -7.04
CA ARG A 103 -0.53 2.85 -7.26
C ARG A 103 -1.84 3.62 -7.42
N ASN A 104 -1.93 4.79 -6.79
CA ASN A 104 -3.03 5.76 -7.01
C ASN A 104 -2.74 6.64 -8.22
#